data_AF-A0A319DW61-F1
#
_entry.id   AF-A0A319DW61-F1
#
_cell.length_a   1.000
_cell.length_b   1.000
_cell.length_c   1.000
_cell.angle_alpha   90.00
_cell.angle_beta   90.00
_cell.angle_gamma   90.00
#
_symmetry.space_group_name_H-M   'P 1'
#
loop_
_entity.id
_entity.type
_entity.pdbx_description
1 polymer ?
#
loop_
_entity_poly.entity_id
_entity_poly.type
_entity_poly.pdbx_seq_one_letter_code
_entity_poly.pdbx_strand_id
1 'polypeptide(L)'
;MNENDAIATTSVRLLIQQCRSRSKRGLATRKSILVVQCRLSTLPLELQYMIMDYLDFQDICTMKRCILWTVADGYWKSRPQRGLFYEVDQILEEDLDWMWLCLKLELIKFPPPREGSEAFLQGVEGVSGRVK
;
A
#
# COMPACT_ATOMS: atom_id res chain seq x y z
N MET A 1 -4.71 25.03 -13.77
CA MET A 1 -5.32 23.79 -13.25
C MET A 1 -5.27 22.81 -14.40
N ASN A 2 -4.31 21.89 -14.39
CA ASN A 2 -4.02 21.05 -15.57
C ASN A 2 -4.99 19.87 -15.61
N GLU A 3 -5.38 19.46 -16.80
CA GLU A 3 -6.27 18.31 -17.04
C GLU A 3 -5.72 17.00 -16.44
N ASN A 4 -4.40 16.85 -16.40
CA ASN A 4 -3.70 15.75 -15.73
C ASN A 4 -3.88 15.74 -14.20
N ASP A 5 -4.01 16.91 -13.57
CA ASP A 5 -4.24 17.01 -12.12
C ASP A 5 -5.67 16.56 -11.78
N ALA A 6 -6.64 16.89 -12.65
CA ALA A 6 -8.04 16.49 -12.48
C ALA A 6 -8.23 14.97 -12.65
N ILE A 7 -7.52 14.36 -13.59
CA ILE A 7 -7.51 12.91 -13.80
C ILE A 7 -6.88 12.21 -12.58
N ALA A 8 -5.73 12.70 -12.11
CA ALA A 8 -5.06 12.17 -10.92
C ALA A 8 -5.95 12.27 -9.67
N THR A 9 -6.57 13.43 -9.42
CA THR A 9 -7.54 13.64 -8.33
C THR A 9 -8.71 12.66 -8.40
N THR A 10 -9.25 12.41 -9.60
CA THR A 10 -10.38 11.49 -9.77
C THR A 10 -9.97 10.05 -9.47
N SER A 11 -8.82 9.61 -9.97
CA SER A 11 -8.27 8.27 -9.70
C SER A 11 -7.98 8.06 -8.21
N VAL A 12 -7.43 9.06 -7.52
CA VAL A 12 -7.17 9.02 -6.07
C VAL A 12 -8.48 8.86 -5.30
N ARG A 13 -9.52 9.64 -5.63
CA ARG A 13 -10.84 9.51 -4.99
C ARG A 13 -11.46 8.13 -5.18
N LEU A 14 -11.32 7.54 -6.37
CA LEU A 14 -11.79 6.18 -6.65
C LEU A 14 -11.03 5.15 -5.81
N LEU A 15 -9.70 5.27 -5.68
CA LEU A 15 -8.91 4.39 -4.81
C LEU A 15 -9.33 4.50 -3.34
N ILE A 16 -9.61 5.71 -2.85
CA ILE A 16 -10.12 5.93 -1.49
C ILE A 16 -11.47 5.24 -1.30
N GLN A 17 -12.41 5.39 -2.25
CA GLN A 17 -13.70 4.71 -2.21
C GLN A 17 -13.56 3.18 -2.23
N GLN A 18 -12.64 2.66 -3.06
CA GLN A 18 -12.33 1.24 -3.08
C GLN A 18 -11.75 0.77 -1.74
N CYS A 19 -10.83 1.53 -1.15
CA CYS A 19 -10.24 1.23 0.15
C CYS A 19 -11.31 1.18 1.26
N ARG A 20 -12.19 2.19 1.33
CA ARG A 20 -13.34 2.21 2.26
C ARG A 20 -14.26 1.00 2.06
N SER A 21 -14.54 0.63 0.80
CA SER A 21 -15.37 -0.53 0.48
C SER A 21 -14.71 -1.87 0.85
N ARG A 22 -13.38 -1.92 0.89
CA ARG A 22 -12.61 -3.09 1.35
C ARG A 22 -12.60 -3.17 2.88
N SER A 23 -12.43 -2.03 3.55
CA SER A 23 -12.50 -1.94 5.01
C SER A 23 -13.87 -2.40 5.54
N LYS A 24 -14.97 -1.90 4.93
CA LYS A 24 -16.35 -2.34 5.24
C LYS A 24 -16.63 -3.82 5.02
N ARG A 25 -15.90 -4.49 4.11
CA ARG A 25 -16.04 -5.92 3.82
C ARG A 25 -15.29 -6.81 4.82
N GLY A 26 -14.68 -6.25 5.87
CA GLY A 26 -13.87 -7.02 6.82
C GLY A 26 -12.56 -7.54 6.24
N LEU A 27 -12.18 -7.06 5.04
CA LEU A 27 -10.86 -7.25 4.45
C LEU A 27 -9.85 -6.22 5.01
N ALA A 28 -10.30 -5.32 5.90
CA ALA A 28 -9.43 -4.53 6.76
C ALA A 28 -8.50 -5.51 7.47
N THR A 29 -7.27 -5.55 6.95
CA THR A 29 -6.09 -6.27 7.39
C THR A 29 -6.34 -7.04 8.68
N ARG A 30 -6.80 -8.31 8.59
CA ARG A 30 -6.70 -9.22 9.73
C ARG A 30 -5.23 -9.17 10.13
N LYS A 31 -4.94 -8.61 11.31
CA LYS A 31 -3.59 -8.53 11.88
C LYS A 31 -3.04 -9.95 11.82
N SER A 32 -2.16 -10.23 10.86
CA SER A 32 -1.54 -11.53 10.72
C SER A 32 -0.60 -11.65 11.90
N ILE A 33 -1.06 -12.32 12.96
CA ILE A 33 -0.28 -12.65 14.16
C ILE A 33 0.83 -13.67 13.82
N LEU A 34 0.85 -14.19 12.60
CA LEU A 34 1.89 -15.08 12.09
C LEU A 34 3.09 -14.26 11.61
N VAL A 35 3.91 -13.77 12.54
CA VAL A 35 5.24 -13.26 12.23
C VAL A 35 6.13 -14.45 11.92
N VAL A 36 6.54 -14.62 10.67
CA VAL A 36 7.67 -15.51 10.37
C VAL A 36 8.89 -14.88 11.02
N GLN A 37 9.56 -15.63 11.90
CA GLN A 37 10.80 -15.20 12.56
C GLN A 37 11.88 -14.95 11.49
N CYS A 38 11.95 -13.72 10.98
CA CYS A 38 12.92 -13.28 9.99
C CYS A 38 13.91 -12.32 10.65
N ARG A 39 15.18 -12.37 10.28
CA ARG A 39 16.19 -11.42 10.77
C ARG A 39 15.82 -9.96 10.46
N LEU A 40 15.06 -9.72 9.39
CA LEU A 40 14.52 -8.39 9.08
C LEU A 40 13.58 -7.87 10.18
N SER A 41 12.74 -8.73 10.77
CA SER A 41 11.86 -8.35 11.88
C SER A 41 12.59 -8.10 13.21
N THR A 42 13.87 -8.49 13.31
CA THR A 42 14.70 -8.23 14.50
C THR A 42 15.43 -6.90 14.44
N LEU A 43 15.39 -6.20 13.30
CA LEU A 43 16.01 -4.89 13.15
C LEU A 43 15.20 -3.81 13.88
N PRO A 44 15.86 -2.74 14.39
CA PRO A 44 15.17 -1.52 14.79
C PRO A 44 14.22 -1.01 13.72
N LEU A 45 13.12 -0.39 14.15
CA LEU A 45 12.04 0.05 13.29
C LEU A 45 12.51 1.04 12.22
N GLU A 46 13.47 1.90 12.58
CA GLU A 46 14.08 2.90 11.71
C GLU A 46 14.82 2.23 10.56
N LEU A 47 15.56 1.15 10.82
CA LEU A 47 16.26 0.40 9.78
C LEU A 47 15.28 -0.35 8.88
N GLN A 48 14.20 -0.90 9.46
CA GLN A 48 13.13 -1.52 8.67
C GLN A 48 12.51 -0.51 7.70
N TYR A 49 12.20 0.70 8.16
CA TYR A 49 11.63 1.77 7.34
C TYR A 49 12.61 2.25 6.28
N MET A 50 13.88 2.45 6.63
CA MET A 50 14.92 2.79 5.65
C MET A 50 15.00 1.75 4.53
N ILE A 51 15.01 0.45 4.86
CA ILE A 51 15.02 -0.62 3.85
C ILE A 51 13.78 -0.49 2.96
N MET A 52 12.62 -0.33 3.56
CA MET A 52 11.36 -0.20 2.80
C MET A 52 11.34 0.99 1.85
N ASP A 53 11.98 2.11 2.21
CA ASP A 53 12.05 3.31 1.37
C ASP A 53 12.86 3.07 0.09
N TYR A 54 13.72 2.05 0.06
CA TYR A 54 14.46 1.61 -1.14
C TYR A 54 13.74 0.54 -1.95
N LEU A 55 12.70 -0.09 -1.41
CA LEU A 55 11.98 -1.16 -2.09
C LEU A 55 10.85 -0.60 -2.95
N ASP A 56 10.74 -1.14 -4.16
CA ASP A 56 9.60 -0.88 -5.02
C ASP A 56 8.36 -1.68 -4.59
N PHE A 57 7.23 -1.37 -5.22
CA PHE A 57 5.96 -2.04 -4.95
C PHE A 57 6.05 -3.57 -5.04
N GLN A 58 6.78 -4.08 -6.03
CA GLN A 58 6.83 -5.51 -6.34
C GLN A 58 7.66 -6.24 -5.28
N ASP A 59 8.77 -5.66 -4.87
CA ASP A 59 9.64 -6.19 -3.83
C ASP A 59 8.92 -6.20 -2.47
N ILE A 60 8.17 -5.14 -2.16
CA ILE A 60 7.35 -5.08 -0.94
C ILE A 60 6.29 -6.19 -0.94
N CYS A 61 5.58 -6.37 -2.05
CA CYS A 61 4.58 -7.43 -2.17
C CYS A 61 5.20 -8.82 -2.05
N THR A 62 6.39 -9.02 -2.63
CA THR A 62 7.15 -10.27 -2.57
C THR A 62 7.61 -10.56 -1.14
N MET A 63 8.24 -9.58 -0.48
CA MET A 63 8.64 -9.66 0.92
C MET A 63 7.45 -9.99 1.82
N LYS A 64 6.32 -9.30 1.67
CA LYS A 64 5.12 -9.58 2.46
C LYS A 64 4.62 -11.01 2.27
N ARG A 65 4.65 -11.56 1.04
CA ARG A 65 4.24 -12.96 0.79
C ARG A 65 5.24 -13.97 1.34
N CYS A 66 6.53 -13.70 1.24
CA CYS A 66 7.60 -14.65 1.58
C CYS A 66 7.91 -14.70 3.08
N ILE A 67 7.92 -13.56 3.76
CA ILE A 67 8.32 -13.46 5.17
C ILE A 67 7.22 -12.92 6.08
N LEU A 68 6.00 -12.76 5.57
CA LEU A 68 4.85 -12.18 6.31
C LEU A 68 5.22 -10.89 7.03
N TRP A 69 6.05 -10.05 6.38
CA TRP A 69 6.56 -8.83 7.01
C TRP A 69 5.40 -7.91 7.40
N THR A 70 5.29 -7.61 8.69
CA THR A 70 4.29 -6.72 9.24
C THR A 70 4.92 -5.36 9.52
N VAL A 71 4.29 -4.31 8.99
CA VAL A 71 4.74 -2.93 9.11
C VAL A 71 3.53 -2.12 9.56
N ALA A 72 3.73 -1.29 10.59
CA ALA A 72 2.66 -0.49 11.17
C ALA A 72 2.11 0.53 10.16
N ASP A 73 0.81 0.82 10.25
CA ASP A 73 0.12 1.79 9.39
C ASP A 73 0.72 3.19 9.46
N GLY A 74 1.38 3.55 10.58
CA GLY A 74 2.09 4.82 10.71
C GLY A 74 3.12 5.06 9.60
N TYR A 75 3.85 4.02 9.21
CA TYR A 75 4.78 4.08 8.08
C TYR A 75 4.06 4.28 6.75
N TRP A 76 3.00 3.49 6.51
CA TRP A 76 2.21 3.59 5.27
C TRP A 76 1.44 4.92 5.16
N LYS A 77 1.18 5.61 6.28
CA LYS A 77 0.63 6.97 6.30
C LYS A 77 1.68 8.05 6.03
N SER A 78 2.97 7.78 6.29
CA SER A 78 4.05 8.74 6.06
C SER A 78 4.74 8.58 4.71
N ARG A 79 4.69 7.38 4.11
CA ARG A 79 5.32 7.04 2.83
C ARG A 79 4.73 7.79 1.62
N PRO A 80 3.40 7.97 1.48
CA PRO A 80 2.86 8.87 0.47
C PRO A 80 3.42 10.26 0.76
N GLN A 81 4.08 10.89 -0.22
CA GLN A 81 4.62 12.24 -0.04
C GLN A 81 3.46 13.18 0.33
N ARG A 82 3.42 13.57 1.60
CA ARG A 82 2.42 14.51 2.14
C ARG A 82 2.43 15.79 1.30
N GLY A 83 1.24 16.23 0.88
CA GLY A 83 1.08 17.39 0.01
C GLY A 83 1.01 17.11 -1.50
N LEU A 84 1.27 15.88 -1.97
CA LEU A 84 0.96 15.51 -3.37
C LEU A 84 -0.52 15.16 -3.58
N PHE A 85 -1.19 14.65 -2.56
CA PHE A 85 -2.59 14.22 -2.63
C PHE A 85 -3.37 14.78 -1.45
N TYR A 86 -3.98 15.95 -1.61
CA TYR A 86 -4.77 16.60 -0.56
C TYR A 86 -5.95 15.73 -0.10
N GLU A 87 -6.45 14.85 -0.96
CA GLU A 87 -7.51 13.90 -0.62
C GLU A 87 -7.07 12.85 0.40
N VAL A 88 -5.77 12.54 0.48
CA VAL A 88 -5.22 11.58 1.44
C VAL A 88 -5.13 12.20 2.84
N ASP A 89 -4.83 13.50 2.93
CA ASP A 89 -4.77 14.22 4.20
C ASP A 89 -6.14 14.22 4.92
N GLN A 90 -7.23 14.25 4.15
CA GLN A 90 -8.60 14.23 4.68
C GLN A 90 -9.00 12.88 5.31
N ILE A 91 -8.29 11.80 4.99
CA ILE A 91 -8.65 10.45 5.44
C ILE A 91 -7.66 9.87 6.44
N LEU A 92 -6.67 10.64 6.92
CA LEU A 92 -5.60 10.19 7.81
C LEU A 92 -6.08 9.52 9.11
N GLU A 93 -7.26 9.92 9.59
CA GLU A 93 -7.86 9.37 10.81
C GLU A 93 -8.71 8.10 10.55
N GLU A 94 -8.97 7.74 9.29
CA GLU A 94 -9.75 6.56 8.96
C GLU A 94 -8.95 5.26 9.16
N ASP A 95 -9.64 4.23 9.65
CA ASP A 95 -9.12 2.86 9.75
C ASP A 95 -9.26 2.15 8.39
N LEU A 96 -8.22 2.31 7.58
CA LEU A 96 -8.13 1.86 6.19
C LEU A 96 -6.90 0.96 6.01
N ASP A 97 -6.90 0.18 4.94
CA ASP A 97 -5.70 -0.55 4.51
C ASP A 97 -4.71 0.45 3.87
N TRP A 98 -3.98 1.15 4.74
CA TRP A 98 -3.03 2.20 4.38
C TRP A 98 -1.91 1.69 3.48
N MET A 99 -1.48 0.45 3.71
CA MET A 99 -0.52 -0.22 2.83
C MET A 99 -1.09 -0.35 1.42
N TRP A 100 -2.28 -0.92 1.26
CA TRP A 100 -2.90 -1.08 -0.06
C TRP A 100 -3.11 0.26 -0.76
N LEU A 101 -3.57 1.28 -0.02
CA LEU A 101 -3.80 2.61 -0.56
C LEU A 101 -2.47 3.27 -1.00
N CYS A 102 -1.46 3.27 -0.14
CA CYS A 102 -0.13 3.83 -0.43
C CYS A 102 0.46 3.21 -1.71
N LEU A 103 0.41 1.89 -1.80
CA LEU A 103 0.94 1.15 -2.93
C LEU A 103 0.19 1.43 -4.25
N LYS A 104 -1.14 1.58 -4.20
CA LYS A 104 -1.93 1.96 -5.39
C LYS A 104 -1.67 3.39 -5.83
N LEU A 105 -1.44 4.31 -4.88
CA LEU A 105 -1.08 5.69 -5.18
C LEU A 105 0.30 5.78 -5.85
N GLU A 106 1.27 4.99 -5.38
CA GLU A 106 2.59 4.88 -6.02
C GLU A 106 2.48 4.38 -7.46
N LEU A 107 1.58 3.43 -7.75
CA LEU A 107 1.36 2.92 -9.10
C LEU A 107 0.83 3.98 -10.08
N ILE A 108 -0.01 4.90 -9.60
CA ILE A 108 -0.50 6.02 -10.41
C ILE A 108 0.65 6.97 -10.75
N LYS A 109 1.54 7.21 -9.78
CA LYS A 109 2.66 8.14 -9.91
C LYS A 109 3.80 7.58 -10.76
N PHE A 110 4.11 6.30 -10.55
CA PHE A 110 5.21 5.57 -11.18
C PHE A 110 4.66 4.30 -11.82
N PRO A 111 3.95 4.41 -12.96
CA PRO A 111 3.42 3.23 -13.63
C PRO A 111 4.58 2.32 -14.06
N PRO A 112 4.47 1.00 -13.86
CA PRO A 112 5.52 0.07 -14.27
C PRO A 112 5.68 0.10 -15.80
N PRO A 113 6.86 -0.29 -16.32
CA PRO A 113 7.05 -0.51 -17.75
C PRO A 113 5.96 -1.47 -18.27
N ARG A 114 5.37 -1.14 -19.43
CA ARG A 114 4.10 -1.71 -19.93
C ARG A 114 4.06 -3.24 -20.10
N GLU A 115 5.17 -3.95 -19.98
CA GLU A 115 5.29 -5.39 -20.25
C GLU A 115 4.76 -6.31 -19.11
N GLY A 116 4.25 -5.78 -18.00
CA GLY A 116 3.78 -6.61 -16.87
C GLY A 116 2.51 -6.15 -16.15
N SER A 117 1.76 -5.20 -16.71
CA SER A 117 0.67 -4.48 -16.01
C SER A 117 -0.50 -5.37 -15.56
N GLU A 118 -0.84 -6.43 -16.31
CA GLU A 118 -1.97 -7.31 -15.99
C GLU A 118 -1.68 -8.27 -14.82
N ALA A 119 -0.47 -8.87 -14.79
CA ALA A 119 -0.02 -9.67 -13.65
C ALA A 119 0.13 -8.83 -12.37
N PHE A 120 0.49 -7.54 -12.54
CA PHE A 120 0.60 -6.55 -11.48
C PHE A 120 -0.73 -6.31 -10.76
N LEU A 121 -1.82 -6.09 -11.51
CA LEU A 121 -3.14 -5.82 -10.92
C LEU A 121 -3.69 -7.04 -10.19
N GLN A 122 -3.48 -8.24 -10.73
CA GLN A 122 -3.93 -9.51 -10.14
C GLN A 122 -3.18 -9.83 -8.83
N GLY A 123 -1.89 -9.47 -8.74
CA GLY A 123 -1.09 -9.60 -7.53
C GLY A 123 -1.58 -8.72 -6.37
N VAL A 124 -2.13 -7.53 -6.68
CA VAL A 124 -2.66 -6.59 -5.67
C VAL A 124 -3.97 -7.10 -5.07
N GLU A 125 -4.82 -7.76 -5.86
CA GLU A 125 -6.07 -8.35 -5.37
C GLU A 125 -5.81 -9.63 -4.57
N GLY A 126 -4.84 -10.45 -4.99
CA GLY A 126 -4.50 -11.71 -4.33
C GLY A 126 -3.83 -11.57 -2.95
N VAL A 127 -3.10 -10.48 -2.69
CA VAL A 127 -2.41 -10.24 -1.40
C VAL A 127 -3.39 -9.97 -0.25
N SER A 128 -4.61 -9.53 -0.56
CA SER A 128 -5.62 -9.27 0.46
C SER A 128 -6.68 -10.37 0.58
N GLY A 129 -6.71 -11.33 -0.36
CA GLY A 129 -7.79 -12.31 -0.49
C GLY A 129 -7.44 -13.76 -0.12
N ARG A 130 -6.24 -14.07 0.35
CA ARG A 130 -5.87 -15.45 0.72
C ARG A 130 -5.57 -15.60 2.21
N VAL A 131 -6.63 -15.83 2.97
CA VAL A 131 -6.58 -16.77 4.11
C VAL A 131 -7.81 -17.67 3.94
N LYS A 132 -7.55 -18.94 3.57
CA LYS A 132 -8.55 -20.01 3.71
C LYS A 132 -8.80 -20.24 5.20
#